data_AF-A0A7Y5RM05-F1
#
_entry.id   AF-A0A7Y5RM05-F1
#
_cell.length_a   1.000
_cell.length_b   1.000
_cell.length_c   1.000
_cell.angle_alpha   90.00
_cell.angle_beta   90.00
_cell.angle_gamma   90.00
#
_symmetry.space_group_name_H-M   'P 1'
#
loop_
_entity.id
_entity.type
_entity.pdbx_description
1 polymer ?
#
loop_
_entity_poly.entity_id
_entity_poly.type
_entity_poly.pdbx_seq_one_letter_code
_entity_poly.pdbx_strand_id
1 'polypeptide(L)' 'MLDAAAGPLHPVARDTLIAAVEVGWADPARLHVEGRRAAALLDRARAVVAVGL' A
#
# COMPACT_ATOMS: atom_id res chain seq x y z
N MET A 1 11.56 25.61 6.17
CA MET A 1 12.45 24.57 6.72
C MET A 1 11.82 23.24 6.32
N LEU A 2 12.44 22.51 5.38
CA LEU A 2 12.01 21.18 4.97
C LEU A 2 12.99 20.20 5.60
N ASP A 3 12.87 19.99 6.91
CA ASP A 3 13.58 18.91 7.55
C ASP A 3 12.88 17.63 7.11
N ALA A 4 13.56 16.80 6.30
CA ALA A 4 13.11 15.45 6.00
C ALA A 4 13.13 14.53 7.25
N ALA A 5 12.92 15.12 8.43
CA ALA A 5 12.86 14.44 9.70
C ALA A 5 11.65 13.51 9.69
N ALA A 6 11.87 12.28 10.16
CA ALA A 6 10.80 11.32 10.29
C ALA A 6 9.74 11.86 11.26
N GLY A 7 8.57 12.20 10.71
CA GLY A 7 7.39 12.55 11.45
C GLY A 7 6.50 11.33 11.72
N PRO A 8 5.49 11.47 12.60
CA PRO A 8 4.50 10.41 12.78
C PRO A 8 3.77 10.12 11.47
N LEU A 9 3.44 8.85 11.23
CA LEU A 9 2.66 8.45 10.07
C LEU A 9 1.29 9.12 10.11
N HIS A 10 0.84 9.63 8.96
CA HIS A 10 -0.52 10.17 8.82
C HIS A 10 -1.57 9.12 9.25
N PRO A 11 -2.58 9.45 10.06
CA PRO A 11 -3.55 8.47 10.58
C PRO A 11 -4.22 7.63 9.49
N VAL A 12 -4.65 8.25 8.39
CA VAL A 12 -5.25 7.51 7.24
C VAL A 12 -4.24 6.55 6.59
N ALA A 13 -2.96 6.91 6.56
CA ALA A 13 -1.94 6.02 6.01
C ALA A 13 -1.70 4.82 6.93
N ARG A 14 -1.76 5.01 8.25
CA ARG A 14 -1.73 3.91 9.24
C ARG A 14 -2.91 2.96 9.02
N ASP A 15 -4.13 3.49 8.91
CA ASP A 15 -5.33 2.65 8.76
C ASP A 15 -5.33 1.90 7.43
N THR A 16 -4.89 2.57 6.36
CA THR A 16 -4.71 1.96 5.04
C THR A 16 -3.70 0.82 5.09
N LEU A 17 -2.59 0.99 5.80
CA LEU A 17 -1.57 -0.06 5.96
C LEU A 17 -2.13 -1.26 6.72
N ILE A 18 -2.86 -1.04 7.81
CA ILE A 18 -3.47 -2.13 8.60
C ILE A 18 -4.47 -2.91 7.73
N ALA A 19 -5.35 -2.20 7.02
CA ALA A 19 -6.30 -2.85 6.11
C ALA A 19 -5.61 -3.60 4.97
N ALA A 20 -4.50 -3.08 4.45
CA ALA A 20 -3.73 -3.71 3.38
C ALA A 20 -3.11 -5.05 3.80
N VAL A 21 -2.72 -5.21 5.07
CA VAL A 21 -2.12 -6.47 5.57
C VAL A 21 -3.11 -7.64 5.49
N GLU A 22 -4.41 -7.40 5.74
CA GLU A 22 -5.43 -8.44 5.71
C GLU A 22 -5.65 -9.03 4.29
N VAL A 23 -5.50 -8.20 3.25
CA VAL A 23 -5.80 -8.57 1.85
C VAL A 23 -4.56 -8.75 0.96
N GLY A 24 -3.43 -8.15 1.34
CA GLY A 24 -2.20 -8.08 0.54
C GLY A 24 -1.04 -8.91 1.09
N TRP A 25 -1.31 -9.89 1.96
CA TRP A 25 -0.27 -10.68 2.63
C TRP A 25 0.56 -11.57 1.69
N ALA A 26 -0.02 -11.96 0.55
CA ALA A 26 0.59 -12.88 -0.39
C ALA A 26 1.57 -12.18 -1.34
N ASP A 27 2.52 -12.96 -1.88
CA ASP A 27 3.45 -12.51 -2.92
C ASP A 27 2.70 -12.13 -4.22
N PRO A 28 2.72 -10.85 -4.65
CA PRO A 28 2.06 -10.39 -5.88
C PRO A 28 2.55 -11.08 -7.17
N ALA A 29 3.75 -11.65 -7.17
CA ALA A 29 4.29 -12.36 -8.33
C ALA A 29 3.69 -13.76 -8.50
N ARG A 30 2.98 -14.29 -7.49
CA ARG A 30 2.39 -15.63 -7.56
C ARG A 30 1.02 -15.62 -8.21
N LEU A 31 0.78 -16.63 -9.04
CA LEU A 31 -0.43 -16.75 -9.85
C LEU A 31 -1.65 -17.32 -9.11
N HIS A 32 -1.52 -17.67 -7.83
CA HIS A 32 -2.67 -18.12 -7.03
C HIS A 32 -3.57 -16.94 -6.65
N VAL A 33 -4.79 -17.24 -6.19
CA VAL A 33 -5.84 -16.23 -5.91
C VAL A 33 -5.34 -15.12 -5.00
N GLU A 34 -4.69 -15.47 -3.89
CA GLU A 34 -4.18 -14.46 -2.95
C GLU A 34 -3.06 -13.59 -3.56
N GLY A 35 -2.17 -14.14 -4.39
CA GLY A 35 -1.14 -13.36 -5.08
C GLY A 35 -1.74 -12.40 -6.10
N ARG A 36 -2.77 -12.83 -6.85
CA ARG A 36 -3.53 -11.93 -7.74
C ARG A 36 -4.24 -10.81 -6.99
N ARG A 37 -4.78 -11.07 -5.80
CA ARG A 37 -5.37 -10.02 -4.93
C ARG A 37 -4.32 -9.02 -4.47
N ALA A 38 -3.15 -9.50 -4.03
CA ALA A 38 -2.04 -8.64 -3.62
C ALA A 38 -1.51 -7.78 -4.79
N ALA A 39 -1.41 -8.34 -6.00
CA ALA A 39 -1.05 -7.59 -7.20
C ALA A 39 -2.06 -6.48 -7.51
N ALA A 40 -3.36 -6.77 -7.47
CA ALA A 40 -4.40 -5.77 -7.71
C ALA A 40 -4.37 -4.63 -6.67
N LEU A 41 -4.13 -4.96 -5.39
CA LEU A 41 -3.99 -3.96 -4.33
C LEU A 41 -2.76 -3.06 -4.58
N LEU A 42 -1.63 -3.65 -4.95
CA LEU A 42 -0.39 -2.94 -5.24
C LEU A 42 -0.53 -2.00 -6.46
N ASP A 43 -1.20 -2.46 -7.51
CA ASP A 43 -1.42 -1.64 -8.71
C ASP A 43 -2.35 -0.44 -8.42
N ARG A 44 -3.38 -0.64 -7.58
CA ARG A 44 -4.20 0.47 -7.10
C ARG A 44 -3.37 1.49 -6.30
N ALA A 45 -2.51 1.02 -5.40
CA ALA A 45 -1.64 1.90 -4.62
C ALA A 45 -0.69 2.70 -5.52
N ARG A 46 -0.08 2.06 -6.53
CA ARG A 46 0.78 2.72 -7.52
C ARG A 46 0.02 3.78 -8.32
N ALA A 47 -1.21 3.50 -8.73
CA ALA A 47 -2.04 4.46 -9.44
C ALA A 47 -2.35 5.71 -8.61
N VAL A 48 -2.67 5.54 -7.31
CA VAL A 48 -2.91 6.67 -6.39
C VAL A 48 -1.66 7.53 -6.26
N VAL A 49 -0.49 6.92 -6.05
CA VAL A 49 0.78 7.66 -5.94
C VAL A 49 1.11 8.40 -7.24
N ALA A 50 0.86 7.79 -8.39
CA ALA A 50 1.13 8.40 -9.70
C ALA A 50 0.25 9.63 -9.98
N VAL A 51 -0.99 9.66 -9.48
CA VAL A 51 -1.90 10.81 -9.62
C VAL A 51 -1.51 11.98 -8.71
N GLY A 52 -0.61 11.76 -7.75
CA GLY A 52 -0.22 12.73 -6.73
C GLY A 52 -1.23 12.73 -5.59
N LEU A 53 -0.76 12.34 -4.40
CA LEU A 53 -1.54 12.37 -3.16
C LEU A 53 -2.24 13.71 -2.94
#